data_AF-A0A2X3JCD2-F1
#
_entry.id   AF-A0A2X3JCD2-F1
#
_cell.length_a   1.000
_cell.length_b   1.000
_cell.length_c   1.000
_cell.angle_alpha   90.00
_cell.angle_beta   90.00
_cell.angle_gamma   90.00
#
_symmetry.space_group_name_H-M   'P 1'
#
loop_
_entity.id
_entity.type
_entity.pdbx_description
1 polymer ?
#
loop_
_entity_poly.entity_id
_entity_poly.type
_entity_poly.pdbx_seq_one_letter_code
_entity_poly.pdbx_strand_id
1 'polypeptide(L)'
;MGLALLGDTLSAEQAHEWGMIWQVVDDEQLSDTARQLAQHFATQPTFGLGLIKQALYASETNTLDAQLDLGARLSAPGRPQRRLPRRGFCFSG
;
A
#
# COMPACT_ATOMS: atom_id res chain seq x y z
N MET A 1 13.74 -16.99 6.34
CA MET A 1 14.68 -16.98 7.47
C MET A 1 16.13 -16.72 7.05
N GLY A 2 16.60 -17.14 5.86
CA GLY A 2 18.00 -16.94 5.41
C GLY A 2 18.52 -15.50 5.53
N LEU A 3 17.84 -14.50 4.95
CA LEU A 3 18.26 -13.09 5.08
C LEU A 3 18.37 -12.63 6.54
N ALA A 4 17.43 -13.03 7.39
CA ALA A 4 17.41 -12.65 8.80
C ALA A 4 18.52 -13.32 9.64
N LEU A 5 19.07 -14.44 9.17
CA LEU A 5 20.05 -15.23 9.90
C LEU A 5 21.49 -15.00 9.39
N LEU A 6 21.67 -14.68 8.11
CA LEU A 6 23.00 -14.50 7.51
C LEU A 6 23.41 -13.03 7.34
N GLY A 7 22.45 -12.09 7.33
CA GLY A 7 22.75 -10.66 7.28
C GLY A 7 23.34 -10.16 5.95
N ASP A 8 23.27 -10.96 4.88
CA ASP A 8 23.75 -10.58 3.57
C ASP A 8 23.00 -9.38 3.00
N THR A 9 23.72 -8.50 2.30
CA THR A 9 23.13 -7.40 1.54
C THR A 9 22.31 -7.92 0.37
N LEU A 10 21.11 -7.38 0.21
CA LEU A 10 20.15 -7.73 -0.84
C LEU A 10 20.05 -6.59 -1.86
N SER A 11 20.23 -6.88 -3.15
CA SER A 11 20.04 -5.88 -4.20
C SER A 11 18.56 -5.58 -4.45
N ALA A 12 18.25 -4.43 -5.05
CA ALA A 12 16.87 -4.05 -5.37
C ALA A 12 16.23 -5.01 -6.40
N GLU A 13 17.01 -5.45 -7.39
CA GLU A 13 16.58 -6.40 -8.42
C GLU A 13 16.22 -7.75 -7.80
N GLN A 14 17.07 -8.27 -6.91
CA GLN A 14 16.79 -9.50 -6.18
C GLN A 14 15.56 -9.35 -5.28
N ALA A 15 15.40 -8.20 -4.62
CA ALA A 15 14.24 -7.93 -3.78
C ALA A 15 12.93 -7.93 -4.58
N HIS A 16 12.97 -7.42 -5.82
CA HIS A 16 11.84 -7.44 -6.73
C HIS A 16 11.53 -8.86 -7.23
N GLU A 17 12.55 -9.62 -7.65
CA GLU A 17 12.39 -11.02 -8.08
C GLU A 17 11.78 -11.90 -7.00
N TRP A 18 12.13 -11.66 -5.72
CA TRP A 18 11.59 -12.40 -4.58
C TRP A 18 10.23 -11.89 -4.11
N GLY A 19 9.70 -10.83 -4.73
CA GLY A 19 8.40 -10.23 -4.40
C GLY A 19 8.38 -9.40 -3.12
N MET A 20 9.53 -8.97 -2.60
CA MET A 20 9.62 -8.10 -1.42
C MET A 20 9.30 -6.64 -1.74
N ILE A 21 9.62 -6.20 -2.96
CA ILE A 21 9.25 -4.87 -3.48
C ILE A 21 8.55 -4.99 -4.83
N TRP A 22 7.68 -4.04 -5.14
CA TRP A 22 6.81 -4.11 -6.32
C TRP A 22 7.43 -3.55 -7.60
N GLN A 23 8.41 -2.64 -7.50
CA GLN A 23 9.07 -2.03 -8.66
C GLN A 23 10.50 -1.58 -8.30
N VAL A 24 11.41 -1.69 -9.27
CA VAL A 24 12.77 -1.12 -9.24
C VAL A 24 12.87 -0.04 -10.31
N VAL A 25 13.52 1.06 -10.00
CA VAL A 25 13.82 2.16 -10.92
C VAL A 25 15.23 2.68 -10.64
N ASP A 26 15.83 3.35 -11.63
CA ASP A 26 17.11 4.05 -11.44
C ASP A 26 17.00 5.15 -10.37
N ASP A 27 18.12 5.47 -9.73
CA ASP A 27 18.17 6.42 -8.62
C ASP A 27 17.67 7.81 -9.03
N GLU A 28 18.03 8.27 -10.23
CA GLU A 28 17.59 9.56 -10.78
C GLU A 28 16.06 9.61 -10.99
N GLN A 29 15.42 8.46 -11.18
CA GLN A 29 13.98 8.34 -11.46
C GLN A 29 13.14 8.06 -10.21
N LEU A 30 13.77 7.71 -9.08
CA LEU A 30 13.09 7.28 -7.86
C LEU A 30 12.10 8.33 -7.34
N SER A 31 12.56 9.57 -7.20
CA SER A 31 11.75 10.66 -6.66
C SER A 31 10.53 10.98 -7.52
N ASP A 32 10.71 10.99 -8.84
CA ASP A 32 9.64 11.31 -9.78
C ASP A 32 8.63 10.18 -9.87
N THR A 33 9.09 8.93 -9.94
CA THR A 33 8.22 7.75 -9.96
C THR A 33 7.38 7.66 -8.69
N ALA A 34 7.99 7.84 -7.51
CA ALA A 34 7.27 7.83 -6.23
C ALA A 34 6.20 8.92 -6.18
N ARG A 35 6.51 10.13 -6.67
CA ARG A 35 5.56 11.25 -6.72
C ARG A 35 4.40 10.98 -7.67
N GLN A 36 4.67 10.41 -8.85
CA GLN A 36 3.63 10.02 -9.79
C GLN A 36 2.69 8.95 -9.22
N LEU A 37 3.23 7.94 -8.53
CA LEU A 37 2.43 6.92 -7.84
C LEU A 37 1.57 7.53 -6.72
N ALA A 38 2.15 8.42 -5.91
CA ALA A 38 1.39 9.11 -4.86
C ALA A 38 0.23 9.95 -5.44
N GLN A 39 0.48 10.67 -6.54
CA GLN A 39 -0.55 11.42 -7.26
C GLN A 39 -1.62 10.48 -7.83
N HIS A 40 -1.22 9.37 -8.43
CA HIS A 40 -2.14 8.36 -8.93
C HIS A 40 -3.07 7.86 -7.81
N PHE A 41 -2.53 7.41 -6.69
CA PHE A 41 -3.34 6.94 -5.55
C PHE A 41 -4.24 8.02 -4.95
N ALA A 42 -3.79 9.29 -4.93
CA ALA A 42 -4.61 10.40 -4.46
C ALA A 42 -5.83 10.69 -5.36
N THR A 43 -5.80 10.28 -6.63
CA THR A 43 -6.94 10.38 -7.55
C THR A 43 -7.89 9.19 -7.51
N GLN A 44 -7.47 8.08 -6.91
CA GLN A 44 -8.30 6.87 -6.77
C GLN A 44 -9.32 7.01 -5.62
N PRO A 45 -10.26 6.06 -5.48
CA PRO A 45 -11.15 5.97 -4.32
C PRO A 45 -10.37 5.70 -3.02
N THR A 46 -9.77 6.75 -2.44
CA THR A 46 -8.85 6.67 -1.29
C THR A 46 -9.46 5.99 -0.08
N PHE A 47 -10.77 6.14 0.14
CA PHE A 47 -11.50 5.40 1.17
C PHE A 47 -11.49 3.89 0.90
N GLY A 48 -11.86 3.47 -0.30
CA GLY A 48 -11.84 2.06 -0.70
C GLY A 48 -10.42 1.46 -0.61
N LEU A 49 -9.40 2.20 -1.04
CA LEU A 49 -8.00 1.80 -0.88
C LEU A 49 -7.61 1.65 0.60
N GLY A 50 -8.10 2.54 1.48
CA GLY A 50 -7.92 2.43 2.92
C GLY A 50 -8.55 1.17 3.51
N LEU A 51 -9.76 0.81 3.07
CA LEU A 51 -10.44 -0.42 3.48
C LEU A 51 -9.70 -1.67 3.00
N ILE A 52 -9.21 -1.67 1.76
CA ILE A 52 -8.38 -2.77 1.22
C ILE A 52 -7.11 -2.94 2.06
N LYS A 53 -6.44 -1.83 2.40
CA LYS A 53 -5.24 -1.85 3.26
C LYS A 53 -5.56 -2.42 4.65
N GLN A 54 -6.69 -2.03 5.23
CA GLN A 54 -7.14 -2.55 6.52
C GLN A 54 -7.42 -4.06 6.47
N ALA A 55 -8.11 -4.55 5.44
CA ALA A 55 -8.38 -5.97 5.27
C ALA A 55 -7.08 -6.76 5.09
N LEU A 56 -6.14 -6.25 4.30
CA LEU A 56 -4.85 -6.89 4.05
C LEU A 56 -4.04 -7.05 5.35
N TYR A 57 -3.95 -5.99 6.17
CA TYR A 57 -3.25 -6.06 7.46
C TYR A 57 -3.87 -7.03 8.46
N ALA A 58 -5.19 -7.24 8.40
CA ALA A 58 -5.85 -8.22 9.26
C ALA A 58 -5.65 -9.67 8.80
N SER A 59 -5.43 -9.89 7.50
CA SER A 59 -5.36 -11.25 6.91
C SER A 59 -4.20 -12.11 7.40
N GLU A 60 -3.14 -11.51 7.94
CA GLU A 60 -1.97 -12.24 8.43
C GLU A 60 -2.33 -13.19 9.59
N THR A 61 -3.31 -12.81 10.41
CA THR A 61 -3.67 -13.54 11.64
C THR A 61 -5.11 -14.04 11.65
N ASN A 62 -5.96 -13.56 10.73
CA ASN A 62 -7.34 -14.00 10.62
C ASN A 62 -7.47 -15.41 10.03
N THR A 63 -8.47 -16.16 10.50
CA THR A 63 -8.97 -17.32 9.76
C THR A 63 -9.71 -16.85 8.49
N LEU A 64 -9.89 -17.76 7.53
CA LEU A 64 -10.60 -17.45 6.29
C LEU A 64 -12.01 -16.89 6.56
N ASP A 65 -12.78 -17.53 7.45
CA ASP A 65 -14.13 -17.08 7.80
C ASP A 65 -14.13 -15.66 8.40
N ALA A 66 -13.22 -15.40 9.35
CA ALA A 66 -13.09 -14.08 9.95
C ALA A 66 -12.70 -13.00 8.92
N GLN A 67 -11.86 -13.35 7.95
CA GLN A 67 -11.44 -12.45 6.89
C GLN A 67 -12.57 -12.13 5.90
N LEU A 68 -13.40 -13.12 5.55
CA LEU A 68 -14.57 -12.91 4.69
C LEU A 68 -15.63 -12.04 5.38
N ASP A 69 -15.88 -12.29 6.67
CA ASP A 69 -16.78 -11.47 7.49
C ASP A 69 -16.29 -10.02 7.59
N LEU A 70 -14.98 -9.82 7.80
CA LEU A 70 -14.37 -8.48 7.81
C LEU A 70 -14.56 -7.79 6.45
N GLY A 71 -14.30 -8.48 5.33
CA GLY A 71 -14.50 -7.94 4.00
C GLY A 71 -15.94 -7.50 3.72
N ALA A 72 -16.92 -8.31 4.14
CA ALA A 72 -18.34 -7.98 4.03
C ALA A 72 -18.71 -6.73 4.85
N ARG A 73 -18.19 -6.61 6.08
CA ARG A 73 -18.41 -5.44 6.95
C ARG A 73 -17.82 -4.16 6.37
N LEU A 74 -16.62 -4.22 5.81
CA LEU A 74 -15.95 -3.06 5.20
C LEU A 74 -16.66 -2.60 3.92
N SER A 75 -17.24 -3.53 3.15
CA SER A 75 -17.95 -3.24 1.90
C SER A 75 -19.41 -2.83 2.09
N ALA A 76 -19.97 -3.02 3.30
CA ALA A 76 -21.32 -2.61 3.62
C ALA A 76 -21.47 -1.08 3.50
N PRO A 77 -22.60 -0.57 2.97
CA PRO A 77 -22.82 0.86 2.81
C PRO A 77 -22.88 1.58 4.18
N GLY A 78 -21.74 2.09 4.60
CA GLY A 78 -21.59 3.00 5.75
C GLY A 78 -21.78 4.47 5.34
N ARG A 79 -22.16 5.31 6.30
CA ARG A 79 -22.56 6.73 6.16
C ARG A 79 -21.71 7.52 5.14
N PRO A 80 -22.31 8.47 4.41
CA PRO A 80 -21.57 9.33 3.46
C PRO A 80 -20.45 10.07 4.20
N GLN A 81 -19.21 9.67 3.94
CA GLN A 81 -18.06 10.37 4.50
C GLN A 81 -17.75 11.63 3.69
N ARG A 82 -17.52 12.69 4.45
CA ARG A 82 -17.06 14.00 4.01
C ARG A 82 -15.84 13.81 3.11
N ARG A 83 -16.01 14.13 1.81
CA ARG A 83 -14.88 14.27 0.87
C ARG A 83 -13.80 15.07 1.58
N LEU A 84 -12.61 14.50 1.76
CA LEU A 84 -11.45 15.29 2.16
C LEU A 84 -11.36 16.43 1.15
N PRO A 85 -11.44 17.71 1.59
CA PRO A 85 -11.26 18.80 0.66
C PRO A 85 -9.89 18.61 0.03
N ARG A 86 -9.79 18.80 -1.29
CA ARG A 86 -8.54 18.81 -2.07
C ARG A 86 -7.63 19.99 -1.65
N ARG A 87 -7.39 20.17 -0.36
CA ARG A 87 -6.36 21.09 0.13
C ARG A 87 -5.04 20.46 -0.28
N GLY A 88 -4.36 21.14 -1.20
CA GLY A 88 -3.14 20.66 -1.83
C GLY A 88 -2.15 20.16 -0.79
N PHE A 89 -1.63 18.97 -1.04
CA PHE A 89 -0.38 18.51 -0.44
C PHE A 89 0.71 19.51 -0.87
N CYS A 90 0.93 20.53 -0.06
CA CYS A 90 2.13 21.36 -0.10
C CYS A 90 3.25 20.50 0.50
N PHE A 91 3.94 19.72 -0.34
CA PHE A 91 5.29 19.26 -0.05
C PHE A 91 6.21 20.42 -0.45
N SER A 92 6.46 21.33 0.48
CA SER A 92 7.39 22.44 0.33
C SER A 92 8.69 22.09 1.04
N GLY A 93 9.80 22.10 0.31
CA GLY A 93 11.16 21.97 0.82
C GLY A 93 11.86 20.72 0.32
#